data_AF-A0A6B3CW19-F1
#
_entry.id   AF-A0A6B3CW19-F1
#
_cell.length_a   1.000
_cell.length_b   1.000
_cell.length_c   1.000
_cell.angle_alpha   90.00
_cell.angle_beta   90.00
_cell.angle_gamma   90.00
#
_symmetry.space_group_name_H-M   'P 1'
#
loop_
_entity.id
_entity.type
_entity.pdbx_description
1 polymer ?
#
loop_
_entity_poly.entity_id
_entity_poly.type
_entity_poly.pdbx_seq_one_letter_code
_entity_poly.pdbx_strand_id
1 'polypeptide(L)'
;MPTPPAGTTPPPPPSSPPGPPTPPIPLTELLASKDLGLRRIAGPAEAELLWVHTSEMADPYPYLLGGELLLSAGVLLTDPDHYVGRLVEAGAAALGFGVRPVHETVPGALIEACDRQGLPLLEVPPETPFTAIARAVWRLMAEARHRELRRVTRAQQALATAAARPDPVPAVLHQLATQLGGRAVLLTARGEEV
;
A
#
# COMPACT_ATOMS: atom_id res chain seq x y z
N MET A 1 3.31 -27.22 49.66
CA MET A 1 2.76 -26.28 48.66
C MET A 1 3.77 -26.22 47.51
N PRO A 2 3.50 -26.83 46.35
CA PRO A 2 4.40 -26.77 45.21
C PRO A 2 4.25 -25.44 44.45
N THR A 3 5.38 -24.89 44.01
CA THR A 3 5.54 -23.66 43.21
C THR A 3 4.83 -23.79 41.86
N PRO A 4 4.11 -22.76 41.36
CA PRO A 4 3.49 -22.83 40.04
C PRO A 4 4.56 -22.71 38.93
N PRO A 5 4.37 -23.37 37.77
CA PRO A 5 5.29 -23.23 36.64
C PRO A 5 5.15 -21.86 35.98
N ALA A 6 6.29 -21.32 35.53
CA ALA A 6 6.38 -20.06 34.82
C ALA A 6 5.53 -20.08 33.54
N GLY A 7 4.71 -19.04 33.35
CA GLY A 7 3.90 -18.85 32.16
C GLY A 7 4.75 -18.74 30.91
N THR A 8 4.44 -19.57 29.92
CA THR A 8 5.04 -19.51 28.58
C THR A 8 4.53 -18.24 27.89
N THR A 9 5.41 -17.28 27.65
CA THR A 9 5.12 -16.12 26.80
C THR A 9 4.69 -16.61 25.41
N PRO A 10 3.54 -16.17 24.87
CA PRO A 10 3.14 -16.56 23.52
C PRO A 10 4.16 -16.03 22.50
N PRO A 11 4.41 -16.77 21.41
CA PRO A 11 5.31 -16.31 20.36
C PRO A 11 4.80 -14.98 19.75
N PRO A 12 5.70 -14.10 19.31
CA PRO A 12 5.31 -12.89 18.60
C PRO A 12 4.48 -13.27 17.35
N PRO A 13 3.52 -12.43 16.94
CA PRO A 13 2.74 -12.69 15.74
C PRO A 13 3.68 -12.86 14.53
N PRO A 14 3.32 -13.71 13.56
CA PRO A 14 4.12 -13.88 12.35
C PRO A 14 4.30 -12.50 11.69
N SER A 15 5.55 -12.12 11.44
CA SER A 15 5.89 -10.98 10.60
C SER A 15 5.18 -11.16 9.26
N SER A 16 4.44 -10.14 8.81
CA SER A 16 3.84 -10.11 7.49
C SER A 16 4.86 -10.59 6.45
N PRO A 17 4.47 -11.46 5.50
CA PRO A 17 5.39 -11.88 4.45
C PRO A 17 5.98 -10.62 3.81
N PRO A 18 7.27 -10.61 3.46
CA PRO A 18 7.85 -9.45 2.79
C PRO A 18 6.98 -9.19 1.57
N GLY A 19 6.28 -8.05 1.57
CA GLY A 19 5.52 -7.61 0.42
C GLY A 19 6.43 -7.58 -0.81
N PRO A 20 5.87 -7.49 -2.02
CA PRO A 20 6.69 -7.32 -3.21
C PRO A 20 7.75 -6.24 -2.95
N PRO A 21 9.00 -6.37 -3.43
CA PRO A 21 10.12 -5.47 -3.10
C PRO A 21 9.93 -4.03 -3.62
N THR A 22 8.74 -3.71 -4.11
CA THR A 22 8.33 -2.41 -4.60
C THR A 22 7.44 -1.77 -3.53
N PRO A 23 7.81 -0.59 -3.01
CA PRO A 23 6.97 0.11 -2.04
C PRO A 23 5.58 0.38 -2.63
N PRO A 24 4.53 0.36 -1.79
CA PRO A 24 3.18 0.71 -2.23
C PRO A 24 3.14 2.14 -2.78
N ILE A 25 2.17 2.37 -3.66
CA ILE A 25 1.88 3.73 -4.15
C ILE A 25 0.65 4.27 -3.43
N PRO A 26 0.66 5.50 -2.91
CA PRO A 26 -0.54 6.13 -2.39
C PRO A 26 -1.60 6.29 -3.48
N LEU A 27 -2.86 6.00 -3.16
CA LEU A 27 -4.00 6.23 -4.06
C LEU A 27 -4.05 7.68 -4.56
N THR A 28 -3.63 8.63 -3.73
CA THR A 28 -3.54 10.05 -4.06
C THR A 28 -2.54 10.33 -5.21
N GLU A 29 -1.47 9.55 -5.34
CA GLU A 29 -0.53 9.67 -6.48
C GLU A 29 -1.20 9.25 -7.80
N LEU A 30 -2.04 8.20 -7.77
CA LEU A 30 -2.82 7.80 -8.95
C LEU A 30 -3.87 8.86 -9.32
N LEU A 31 -4.62 9.37 -8.34
CA LEU A 31 -5.62 10.41 -8.55
C LEU A 31 -5.03 11.75 -9.04
N ALA A 32 -3.75 12.01 -8.78
CA ALA A 32 -3.05 13.19 -9.30
C ALA A 32 -2.83 13.13 -10.83
N SER A 33 -2.96 11.96 -11.46
CA SER A 33 -2.83 11.77 -12.92
C SER A 33 -4.09 12.26 -13.64
N LYS A 34 -4.14 13.57 -13.90
CA LYS A 34 -5.32 14.27 -14.47
C LYS A 34 -5.77 13.72 -15.82
N ASP A 35 -4.86 13.14 -16.59
CA ASP A 35 -5.12 12.51 -17.89
C ASP A 35 -6.00 11.26 -17.78
N LEU A 36 -6.06 10.61 -16.62
CA LEU A 36 -6.94 9.46 -16.40
C LEU A 36 -8.38 9.85 -16.04
N GLY A 37 -8.60 11.09 -15.58
CA GLY A 37 -9.93 11.59 -15.20
C GLY A 37 -10.59 10.84 -14.03
N LEU A 38 -9.81 10.10 -13.23
CA LEU A 38 -10.32 9.31 -12.11
C LEU A 38 -10.88 10.21 -11.01
N ARG A 39 -12.02 9.82 -10.45
CA ARG A 39 -12.65 10.54 -9.33
C ARG A 39 -13.00 9.57 -8.21
N ARG A 40 -12.51 9.83 -7.00
CA ARG A 40 -13.01 9.13 -5.81
C ARG A 40 -14.42 9.63 -5.50
N ILE A 41 -15.37 8.70 -5.40
CA ILE A 41 -16.79 8.99 -5.15
C ILE A 41 -17.32 8.39 -3.85
N ALA A 42 -16.61 7.43 -3.25
CA ALA A 42 -16.94 6.83 -1.94
C ALA A 42 -15.66 6.34 -1.23
N GLY A 43 -15.78 6.00 0.05
CA GLY A 43 -14.73 5.43 0.89
C GLY A 43 -13.65 6.42 1.32
N PRO A 44 -12.62 5.97 2.07
CA PRO A 44 -11.55 6.82 2.58
C PRO A 44 -10.67 7.42 1.46
N ALA A 45 -9.94 8.51 1.76
CA ALA A 45 -9.09 9.18 0.78
C ALA A 45 -7.71 8.52 0.67
N GLU A 46 -7.30 7.90 1.77
CA GLU A 46 -6.01 7.25 1.96
C GLU A 46 -6.14 5.75 1.71
N ALA A 47 -5.35 5.25 0.77
CA ALA A 47 -5.12 3.84 0.56
C ALA A 47 -3.75 3.65 -0.09
N GLU A 48 -3.17 2.48 0.12
CA GLU A 48 -1.88 2.07 -0.45
C GLU A 48 -2.11 0.96 -1.47
N LEU A 49 -1.73 1.20 -2.72
CA LEU A 49 -1.89 0.25 -3.82
C LEU A 49 -0.59 -0.52 -4.02
N LEU A 50 -0.69 -1.85 -4.03
CA LEU A 50 0.43 -2.75 -4.31
C LEU A 50 0.45 -3.24 -5.75
N TRP A 51 -0.70 -3.26 -6.42
CA TRP A 51 -0.87 -3.60 -7.83
C TRP A 51 -2.30 -3.27 -8.30
N VAL A 52 -2.59 -3.57 -9.56
CA VAL A 52 -3.89 -3.33 -10.21
C VAL A 52 -4.33 -4.59 -10.93
N HIS A 53 -5.60 -4.93 -10.82
CA HIS A 53 -6.19 -6.08 -11.49
C HIS A 53 -7.53 -5.69 -12.13
N THR A 54 -7.88 -6.31 -13.24
CA THR A 54 -9.20 -6.13 -13.86
C THR A 54 -9.96 -7.44 -13.77
N SER A 55 -11.17 -7.41 -13.24
CA SER A 55 -12.03 -8.58 -13.11
C SER A 55 -13.50 -8.23 -13.32
N GLU A 56 -14.21 -9.13 -14.00
CA GLU A 56 -15.67 -9.10 -14.16
C GLU A 56 -16.34 -10.28 -13.44
N MET A 57 -15.61 -10.96 -12.55
CA MET A 57 -16.14 -12.08 -11.78
C MET A 57 -17.18 -11.61 -10.76
N ALA A 58 -18.24 -12.40 -10.58
CA ALA A 58 -19.24 -12.14 -9.54
C ALA A 58 -18.67 -12.22 -8.12
N ASP A 59 -17.67 -13.09 -7.91
CA ASP A 59 -16.88 -13.17 -6.67
C ASP A 59 -15.39 -13.30 -7.01
N PRO A 60 -14.60 -12.21 -6.94
CA PRO A 60 -13.17 -12.24 -7.22
C PRO A 60 -12.32 -12.69 -6.01
N TYR A 61 -12.91 -12.82 -4.81
CA TYR A 61 -12.18 -13.11 -3.56
C TYR A 61 -11.12 -14.22 -3.67
N PRO A 62 -11.38 -15.39 -4.30
CA PRO A 62 -10.40 -16.49 -4.31
C PRO A 62 -9.10 -16.19 -5.06
N TYR A 63 -9.05 -15.10 -5.84
CA TYR A 63 -7.92 -14.75 -6.72
C TYR A 63 -7.19 -13.49 -6.27
N LEU A 64 -7.70 -12.80 -5.26
CA LEU A 64 -7.10 -11.60 -4.71
C LEU A 64 -6.03 -11.98 -3.67
N LEU A 65 -4.96 -11.19 -3.66
CA LEU A 65 -3.81 -11.37 -2.78
C LEU A 65 -3.68 -10.22 -1.76
N GLY A 66 -4.52 -9.18 -1.87
CA GLY A 66 -4.54 -8.01 -1.02
C GLY A 66 -3.74 -6.84 -1.59
N GLY A 67 -4.19 -5.62 -1.32
CA GLY A 67 -3.55 -4.38 -1.79
C GLY A 67 -3.86 -4.02 -3.25
N GLU A 68 -4.76 -4.74 -3.93
CA GLU A 68 -5.17 -4.43 -5.31
C GLU A 68 -6.00 -3.15 -5.38
N LEU A 69 -5.76 -2.35 -6.43
CA LEU A 69 -6.84 -1.64 -7.10
C LEU A 69 -7.56 -2.62 -8.04
N LEU A 70 -8.77 -3.03 -7.69
CA LEU A 70 -9.60 -3.84 -8.60
C LEU A 70 -10.35 -2.93 -9.57
N LEU A 71 -10.29 -3.21 -10.87
CA LEU A 71 -11.06 -2.52 -11.91
C LEU A 71 -12.16 -3.44 -12.42
N SER A 72 -13.39 -2.92 -12.49
CA SER A 72 -14.54 -3.67 -13.00
C SER A 72 -15.53 -2.77 -13.72
N ALA A 73 -16.14 -3.27 -14.78
CA ALA A 73 -17.30 -2.67 -15.44
C ALA A 73 -18.62 -3.16 -14.83
N GLY A 74 -18.57 -4.02 -13.80
CA GLY A 74 -19.75 -4.49 -13.07
C GLY A 74 -20.67 -5.36 -13.92
N VAL A 75 -20.13 -6.15 -14.85
CA VAL A 75 -20.93 -7.00 -15.78
C VAL A 75 -21.76 -8.03 -15.00
N LEU A 76 -21.20 -8.60 -13.93
CA LEU A 76 -21.84 -9.62 -13.09
C LEU A 76 -22.25 -9.06 -11.71
N LEU A 77 -22.31 -7.73 -11.55
CA LEU A 77 -22.65 -7.10 -10.27
C LEU A 77 -24.16 -7.21 -10.00
N THR A 78 -24.54 -8.11 -9.10
CA THR A 78 -25.95 -8.32 -8.69
C THR A 78 -26.22 -7.89 -7.26
N ASP A 79 -25.25 -8.09 -6.37
CA ASP A 79 -25.32 -7.71 -4.94
C ASP A 79 -24.08 -6.86 -4.59
N PRO A 80 -24.19 -5.52 -4.67
CA PRO A 80 -23.08 -4.62 -4.37
C PRO A 80 -22.54 -4.76 -2.95
N ASP A 81 -23.41 -5.05 -1.96
CA ASP A 81 -22.98 -5.11 -0.56
C ASP A 81 -22.15 -6.36 -0.30
N HIS A 82 -22.61 -7.50 -0.79
CA HIS A 82 -21.84 -8.74 -0.75
C HIS A 82 -20.54 -8.60 -1.53
N TYR A 83 -20.59 -8.03 -2.74
CA TYR A 83 -19.41 -7.85 -3.59
C TYR A 83 -18.33 -7.02 -2.90
N VAL A 84 -18.68 -5.86 -2.32
CA VAL A 84 -17.73 -5.02 -1.56
C VAL A 84 -17.22 -5.76 -0.33
N GLY A 85 -18.07 -6.51 0.36
CA GLY A 85 -17.69 -7.37 1.49
C GLY A 85 -16.58 -8.34 1.12
N ARG A 86 -16.72 -9.01 -0.01
CA ARG A 86 -15.71 -9.95 -0.54
C ARG A 86 -14.40 -9.25 -0.90
N LEU A 87 -14.45 -8.04 -1.46
CA LEU A 87 -13.24 -7.26 -1.75
C LEU A 87 -12.49 -6.83 -0.48
N VAL A 88 -13.22 -6.33 0.52
CA VAL A 88 -12.64 -5.91 1.79
C VAL A 88 -12.08 -7.11 2.55
N GLU A 89 -12.81 -8.24 2.58
CA GLU A 89 -12.35 -9.49 3.20
C GLU A 89 -11.05 -10.01 2.54
N ALA A 90 -10.92 -9.86 1.22
CA ALA A 90 -9.70 -10.19 0.49
C ALA A 90 -8.56 -9.16 0.67
N GLY A 91 -8.82 -8.03 1.32
CA GLY A 91 -7.83 -6.97 1.53
C GLY A 91 -7.59 -6.07 0.31
N ALA A 92 -8.56 -5.95 -0.61
CA ALA A 92 -8.46 -5.01 -1.72
C ALA A 92 -8.28 -3.58 -1.19
N ALA A 93 -7.39 -2.81 -1.84
CA ALA A 93 -7.10 -1.44 -1.42
C ALA A 93 -8.08 -0.41 -1.99
N ALA A 94 -8.66 -0.68 -3.16
CA ALA A 94 -9.65 0.20 -3.80
C ALA A 94 -10.42 -0.55 -4.91
N LEU A 95 -11.59 -0.02 -5.26
CA LEU A 95 -12.40 -0.43 -6.42
C LEU A 95 -12.47 0.72 -7.42
N GLY A 96 -12.10 0.49 -8.68
CA GLY A 96 -12.36 1.36 -9.81
C GLY A 96 -13.49 0.82 -10.66
N PHE A 97 -14.55 1.59 -10.82
CA PHE A 97 -15.75 1.21 -11.53
C PHE A 97 -15.87 1.95 -12.87
N GLY A 98 -15.83 1.21 -13.97
CA GLY A 98 -16.09 1.73 -15.30
C GLY A 98 -17.57 1.80 -15.57
N VAL A 99 -18.10 3.00 -15.82
CA VAL A 99 -19.53 3.17 -16.07
C VAL A 99 -19.91 2.56 -17.42
N ARG A 100 -19.32 2.98 -18.54
CA ARG A 100 -19.70 2.47 -19.88
C ARG A 100 -18.90 1.23 -20.31
N PRO A 101 -19.50 0.34 -21.13
CA PRO A 101 -20.84 0.42 -21.73
C PRO A 101 -21.97 -0.18 -20.87
N VAL A 102 -21.66 -0.78 -19.72
CA VAL A 102 -22.63 -1.60 -18.95
C VAL A 102 -23.60 -0.73 -18.13
N HIS A 103 -23.10 0.35 -17.55
CA HIS A 103 -23.83 1.26 -16.68
C HIS A 103 -23.75 2.70 -17.22
N GLU A 104 -24.77 3.52 -16.96
CA GLU A 104 -24.67 4.96 -17.29
C GLU A 104 -23.94 5.75 -16.19
N THR A 105 -24.08 5.29 -14.94
CA THR A 105 -23.48 5.88 -13.74
C THR A 105 -23.11 4.76 -12.76
N VAL A 106 -22.27 5.06 -11.76
CA VAL A 106 -21.96 4.08 -10.72
C VAL A 106 -23.21 3.80 -9.88
N PRO A 107 -23.64 2.53 -9.68
CA PRO A 107 -24.84 2.22 -8.92
C PRO A 107 -24.78 2.79 -7.49
N GLY A 108 -25.84 3.49 -7.05
CA GLY A 108 -25.88 4.10 -5.73
C GLY A 108 -25.67 3.12 -4.58
N ALA A 109 -26.21 1.90 -4.69
CA ALA A 109 -26.00 0.83 -3.71
C ALA A 109 -24.52 0.42 -3.58
N LEU A 110 -23.72 0.54 -4.66
CA LEU A 110 -22.28 0.29 -4.61
C LEU A 110 -21.54 1.41 -3.88
N ILE A 111 -21.93 2.66 -4.11
CA ILE A 111 -21.39 3.84 -3.39
C ILE A 111 -21.62 3.66 -1.87
N GLU A 112 -22.86 3.37 -1.47
CA GLU A 112 -23.23 3.17 -0.08
C GLU A 112 -22.51 1.98 0.58
N ALA A 113 -22.31 0.88 -0.16
CA ALA A 113 -21.55 -0.28 0.30
C ALA A 113 -20.07 0.06 0.53
N CYS A 114 -19.44 0.73 -0.44
CA CYS A 114 -18.04 1.16 -0.32
C CYS A 114 -17.83 2.14 0.85
N ASP A 115 -18.71 3.12 1.05
CA ASP A 115 -18.64 4.04 2.18
C ASP A 115 -18.75 3.32 3.53
N ARG A 116 -19.76 2.45 3.68
CA ARG A 116 -20.00 1.71 4.92
C ARG A 116 -18.86 0.78 5.29
N GLN A 117 -18.26 0.14 4.30
CA GLN A 117 -17.22 -0.88 4.52
C GLN A 117 -15.79 -0.31 4.44
N GLY A 118 -15.65 0.99 4.16
CA GLY A 118 -14.35 1.67 4.14
C GLY A 118 -13.48 1.34 2.93
N LEU A 119 -14.07 0.95 1.79
CA LEU A 119 -13.34 0.68 0.56
C LEU A 119 -13.39 1.91 -0.36
N PRO A 120 -12.25 2.52 -0.75
CA PRO A 120 -12.25 3.60 -1.72
C PRO A 120 -12.88 3.17 -3.05
N LEU A 121 -13.83 3.97 -3.54
CA LEU A 121 -14.48 3.76 -4.82
C LEU A 121 -14.10 4.88 -5.79
N LEU A 122 -13.53 4.51 -6.92
CA LEU A 122 -13.16 5.41 -8.01
C LEU A 122 -14.14 5.23 -9.16
N GLU A 123 -14.70 6.33 -9.64
CA GLU A 123 -15.35 6.38 -10.94
C GLU A 123 -14.29 6.46 -12.03
N VAL A 124 -14.36 5.54 -12.99
CA VAL A 124 -13.54 5.55 -14.20
C VAL A 124 -14.37 6.13 -15.34
N PRO A 125 -13.94 7.25 -15.95
CA PRO A 125 -14.68 7.85 -17.05
C PRO A 125 -14.62 6.95 -18.29
N PRO A 126 -15.67 6.93 -19.13
CA PRO A 126 -15.76 6.07 -20.30
C PRO A 126 -14.60 6.15 -21.29
N GLU A 127 -13.93 7.30 -21.34
CA GLU A 127 -12.85 7.61 -22.26
C GLU A 127 -11.51 7.03 -21.79
N THR A 128 -11.43 6.60 -20.53
CA THR A 128 -10.22 6.04 -19.92
C THR A 128 -10.29 4.51 -19.92
N PRO A 129 -9.53 3.82 -20.79
CA PRO A 129 -9.48 2.37 -20.76
C PRO A 129 -8.78 1.89 -19.49
N PHE A 130 -9.22 0.76 -18.93
CA PHE A 130 -8.59 0.15 -17.76
C PHE A 130 -7.10 -0.15 -17.96
N THR A 131 -6.67 -0.42 -19.19
CA THR A 131 -5.26 -0.60 -19.53
C THR A 131 -4.43 0.68 -19.35
N ALA A 132 -5.01 1.88 -19.52
CA ALA A 132 -4.33 3.15 -19.24
C ALA A 132 -4.11 3.33 -17.73
N ILE A 133 -5.12 3.01 -16.92
CA ILE A 133 -5.01 3.00 -15.45
C ILE A 133 -3.95 2.00 -15.02
N ALA A 134 -3.99 0.78 -15.56
CA ALA A 134 -3.03 -0.24 -15.24
C ALA A 134 -1.59 0.22 -15.54
N ARG A 135 -1.36 0.78 -16.74
CA ARG A 135 -0.07 1.36 -17.13
C ARG A 135 0.39 2.48 -16.20
N ALA A 136 -0.52 3.33 -15.75
CA ALA A 136 -0.20 4.41 -14.81
C ALA A 136 0.23 3.86 -13.45
N VAL A 137 -0.50 2.88 -12.90
CA VAL A 137 -0.13 2.19 -11.65
C VAL A 137 1.24 1.53 -11.80
N TRP A 138 1.49 0.78 -12.87
CA TRP A 138 2.80 0.15 -13.11
C TRP A 138 3.94 1.18 -13.20
N ARG A 139 3.70 2.32 -13.86
CA ARG A 139 4.68 3.42 -13.94
C ARG A 139 4.98 3.99 -12.55
N LEU A 140 3.94 4.31 -11.77
CA LEU A 140 4.07 4.84 -10.41
C LEU A 140 4.81 3.85 -9.49
N MET A 141 4.50 2.57 -9.59
CA MET A 141 5.20 1.51 -8.85
C MET A 141 6.69 1.45 -9.22
N ALA A 142 7.02 1.52 -10.51
CA ALA A 142 8.41 1.56 -10.96
C ALA A 142 9.14 2.82 -10.45
N GLU A 143 8.47 3.97 -10.46
CA GLU A 143 9.00 5.22 -9.90
C GLU A 143 9.20 5.12 -8.39
N ALA A 144 8.26 4.53 -7.65
CA ALA A 144 8.37 4.31 -6.21
C ALA A 144 9.55 3.38 -5.88
N ARG A 145 9.72 2.29 -6.64
CA ARG A 145 10.90 1.41 -6.53
C ARG A 145 12.21 2.16 -6.77
N HIS A 146 12.28 2.99 -7.81
CA HIS A 146 13.47 3.80 -8.09
C HIS A 146 13.75 4.83 -7.00
N ARG A 147 12.71 5.49 -6.46
CA ARG A 147 12.84 6.40 -5.32
C ARG A 147 13.44 5.69 -4.12
N GLU A 148 12.96 4.49 -3.81
CA GLU A 148 13.43 3.73 -2.66
C GLU A 148 14.88 3.25 -2.84
N LEU A 149 15.24 2.72 -4.00
CA LEU A 149 16.63 2.33 -4.28
C LEU A 149 17.57 3.54 -4.15
N ARG A 150 17.18 4.70 -4.70
CA ARG A 150 17.98 5.94 -4.56
C ARG A 150 18.08 6.39 -3.10
N ARG A 151 17.02 6.23 -2.30
CA ARG A 151 17.02 6.56 -0.86
C ARG A 151 18.05 5.69 -0.13
N VAL A 152 18.00 4.38 -0.33
CA VAL A 152 18.93 3.42 0.29
C VAL A 152 20.38 3.71 -0.12
N THR A 153 20.65 3.88 -1.42
CA THR A 153 22.02 4.18 -1.90
C THR A 153 22.55 5.48 -1.32
N ARG A 154 21.73 6.54 -1.25
CA ARG A 154 22.14 7.81 -0.63
C ARG A 154 22.47 7.65 0.85
N ALA A 155 21.66 6.88 1.60
CA ALA A 155 21.91 6.61 3.00
C ALA A 155 23.24 5.84 3.21
N GLN A 156 23.50 4.82 2.39
CA GLN A 156 24.76 4.06 2.42
C GLN A 156 25.98 4.94 2.11
N GLN A 157 25.91 5.78 1.07
CA GLN A 157 26.97 6.73 0.72
C GLN A 157 27.23 7.72 1.85
N ALA A 158 26.15 8.28 2.43
CA ALA A 158 26.20 9.18 3.57
C ALA A 158 26.92 8.58 4.78
N LEU A 159 26.66 7.30 5.09
CA LEU A 159 27.33 6.58 6.17
C LEU A 159 28.80 6.28 5.84
N ALA A 160 29.10 5.86 4.61
CA ALA A 160 30.48 5.62 4.17
C ALA A 160 31.33 6.90 4.21
N THR A 161 30.78 8.04 3.80
CA THR A 161 31.43 9.35 3.92
C THR A 161 31.67 9.74 5.38
N ALA A 162 30.70 9.48 6.28
CA ALA A 162 30.86 9.74 7.70
C ALA A 162 31.97 8.88 8.34
N ALA A 163 32.05 7.60 7.97
CA ALA A 163 33.06 6.66 8.46
C ALA A 163 34.49 7.00 8.01
N ALA A 164 34.65 7.77 6.93
CA ALA A 164 35.95 8.22 6.45
C ALA A 164 36.46 9.52 7.15
N ARG A 165 35.70 10.09 8.08
CA ARG A 165 36.08 11.32 8.80
C ARG A 165 37.07 11.00 9.94
N PRO A 166 37.87 12.00 10.39
CA PRO A 166 38.83 11.80 11.48
C PRO A 166 38.23 11.29 12.80
N ASP A 167 36.97 11.63 13.07
CA ASP A 167 36.20 11.15 14.22
C ASP A 167 34.94 10.42 13.74
N PRO A 168 35.06 9.12 13.37
CA PRO A 168 34.04 8.42 12.60
C PRO A 168 32.83 8.02 13.45
N VAL A 169 33.01 7.73 14.74
CA VAL A 169 31.94 7.19 15.59
C VAL A 169 30.81 8.22 15.78
N PRO A 170 31.05 9.46 16.23
CA PRO A 170 29.99 10.46 16.36
C PRO A 170 29.38 10.84 15.00
N ALA A 171 30.20 10.90 13.94
CA ALA A 171 29.72 11.24 12.60
C ALA A 171 28.75 10.18 12.04
N VAL A 172 29.07 8.90 12.22
CA VAL A 172 28.22 7.79 11.78
C VAL A 172 26.95 7.72 12.61
N LEU A 173 27.03 7.85 13.94
CA LEU A 173 25.86 7.87 14.82
C LEU A 173 24.91 9.02 14.47
N HIS A 174 25.43 10.23 14.24
CA HIS A 174 24.63 11.38 13.81
C HIS A 174 23.92 11.12 12.46
N GLN A 175 24.63 10.52 11.51
CA GLN A 175 24.07 10.22 10.20
C GLN A 175 22.99 9.12 10.29
N LEU A 176 23.22 8.08 11.10
CA LEU A 176 22.22 7.03 11.38
C LEU A 176 20.96 7.60 12.03
N ALA A 177 21.12 8.44 13.06
CA ALA A 177 20.03 9.12 13.74
C ALA A 177 19.18 9.94 12.75
N THR A 178 19.84 10.71 11.88
CA THR A 178 19.18 11.53 10.85
C THR A 178 18.42 10.68 9.83
N GLN A 179 19.02 9.60 9.32
CA GLN A 179 18.39 8.75 8.29
C GLN A 179 17.23 7.92 8.84
N LEU A 180 17.28 7.53 10.11
CA LEU A 180 16.24 6.75 10.78
C LEU A 180 15.16 7.63 11.43
N GLY A 181 15.34 8.96 11.49
CA GLY A 181 14.43 9.87 12.19
C GLY A 181 14.36 9.58 13.70
N GLY A 182 15.47 9.14 14.30
CA GLY A 182 15.51 8.64 15.67
C GLY A 182 16.84 8.87 16.37
N ARG A 183 17.08 8.16 17.47
CA ARG A 183 18.33 8.22 18.23
C ARG A 183 19.19 7.00 17.90
N ALA A 184 20.47 7.23 17.63
CA ALA A 184 21.47 6.18 17.50
C ALA A 184 22.54 6.37 18.58
N VAL A 185 22.85 5.31 19.31
CA VAL A 185 23.88 5.29 20.37
C VAL A 185 24.79 4.10 20.18
N LEU A 186 26.07 4.25 20.53
CA LEU A 186 27.01 3.15 20.60
C LEU A 186 27.19 2.75 22.07
N LEU A 187 26.98 1.47 22.38
CA LEU A 187 27.21 0.94 23.73
C LEU A 187 28.54 0.18 23.76
N THR A 188 29.32 0.39 24.82
CA THR A 188 30.48 -0.46 25.10
C THR A 188 30.03 -1.85 25.57
N ALA A 189 30.96 -2.80 25.65
CA ALA A 189 30.67 -4.15 26.18
C ALA A 189 30.16 -4.13 27.64
N ARG A 190 30.32 -3.01 28.37
CA ARG A 190 29.81 -2.81 29.73
C ARG A 190 28.45 -2.11 29.79
N GLY A 191 27.88 -1.74 28.64
CA GLY A 191 26.60 -1.04 28.54
C GLY A 191 26.69 0.48 28.72
N GLU A 192 27.88 1.07 28.62
CA GLU A 192 28.08 2.53 28.70
C GLU A 192 27.90 3.18 27.31
N GLU A 193 27.20 4.30 27.20
CA GLU A 193 27.08 5.08 25.95
C GLU A 193 28.42 5.78 25.64
N VAL A 194 28.88 5.67 24.39
CA VAL A 194 30.06 6.36 23.83
C VAL A 194 29.67 7.67 23.16
#